data_AF-A0A074TA43-F1
#
_entry.id   AF-A0A074TA43-F1
#
_cell.length_a   1.000
_cell.length_b   1.000
_cell.length_c   1.000
_cell.angle_alpha   90.00
_cell.angle_beta   90.00
_cell.angle_gamma   90.00
#
_symmetry.space_group_name_H-M   'P 1'
#
loop_
_entity.id
_entity.type
_entity.pdbx_description
1 polymer ?
#
loop_
_entity_poly.entity_id
_entity_poly.type
_entity_poly.pdbx_seq_one_letter_code
_entity_poly.pdbx_strand_id
1 'polypeptide(L)'
;MTETFTLLICAHLLTDFAFQSNGMAQDKARRRPAALAAHLAILAALSALVLAQLSREGLIALALVVIAHLVIDLAKSFARPTLTAFVLDQTAHLAATVAIAALFPTLWAQSFWAGQVWLPGALTLIAGAVLTVRAGGFAVGLLMARFGADAPPEGLPEGGRLIGQLERGVIFLLVLAGQPSAIGFLIAAKSILRFEAVSKGGANPKSEYVIIGTLASFGWALAATYATQALLNALPPLGILPAPN
;
A
#
# COMPACT_ATOMS: atom_id res chain seq x y z
N MET A 1 -0.28 6.27 -20.85
CA MET A 1 0.76 5.65 -19.97
C MET A 1 0.34 5.76 -18.51
N THR A 2 0.11 6.96 -17.99
CA THR A 2 -0.26 7.20 -16.59
C THR A 2 -1.52 6.42 -16.17
N GLU A 3 -2.54 6.42 -17.01
CA GLU A 3 -3.79 5.68 -16.76
C GLU A 3 -3.52 4.18 -16.68
N THR A 4 -2.80 3.63 -17.66
CA THR A 4 -2.39 2.21 -17.65
C THR A 4 -1.59 1.87 -16.40
N PHE A 5 -0.64 2.71 -16.01
CA PHE A 5 0.12 2.54 -14.77
C PHE A 5 -0.81 2.50 -13.54
N THR A 6 -1.72 3.45 -13.42
CA THR A 6 -2.70 3.54 -12.33
C THR A 6 -3.58 2.29 -12.23
N LEU A 7 -4.06 1.78 -13.37
CA LEU A 7 -4.85 0.55 -13.41
C LEU A 7 -4.05 -0.63 -12.83
N LEU A 8 -2.82 -0.82 -13.33
CA LEU A 8 -1.97 -1.94 -12.95
C LEU A 8 -1.49 -1.85 -11.49
N ILE A 9 -1.09 -0.66 -11.02
CA ILE A 9 -0.64 -0.48 -9.64
C ILE A 9 -1.79 -0.67 -8.64
N CYS A 10 -3.01 -0.28 -9.00
CA CYS A 10 -4.19 -0.54 -8.19
C CYS A 10 -4.47 -2.04 -8.07
N ALA A 11 -4.44 -2.79 -9.18
CA ALA A 11 -4.60 -4.24 -9.17
C ALA A 11 -3.54 -4.91 -8.30
N HIS A 12 -2.25 -4.55 -8.47
CA HIS A 12 -1.15 -5.07 -7.66
C HIS A 12 -1.35 -4.83 -6.16
N LEU A 13 -1.63 -3.59 -5.75
CA LEU A 13 -1.79 -3.24 -4.34
C LEU A 13 -3.00 -3.94 -3.71
N LEU A 14 -4.10 -4.06 -4.45
CA LEU A 14 -5.26 -4.83 -4.00
C LEU A 14 -4.91 -6.31 -3.81
N THR A 15 -4.20 -6.92 -4.76
CA THR A 15 -3.74 -8.31 -4.64
C THR A 15 -2.90 -8.50 -3.37
N ASP A 16 -1.83 -7.72 -3.21
CA ASP A 16 -0.82 -7.97 -2.17
C ASP A 16 -1.24 -7.56 -0.76
N PHE A 17 -2.10 -6.54 -0.63
CA PHE A 17 -2.41 -5.93 0.67
C PHE A 17 -3.89 -5.96 1.07
N ALA A 18 -4.81 -6.13 0.11
CA ALA A 18 -6.24 -6.24 0.41
C ALA A 18 -6.70 -7.70 0.42
N PHE A 19 -6.37 -8.46 -0.64
CA PHE A 19 -6.88 -9.82 -0.84
C PHE A 19 -5.94 -10.94 -0.39
N GLN A 20 -4.64 -10.69 -0.28
CA GLN A 20 -3.70 -11.65 0.28
C GLN A 20 -3.88 -11.74 1.81
N SER A 21 -4.22 -12.95 2.29
CA SER A 21 -4.32 -13.24 3.72
C SER A 21 -2.95 -13.55 4.34
N ASN A 22 -2.84 -13.45 5.68
CA ASN A 22 -1.63 -13.84 6.40
C ASN A 22 -1.23 -15.30 6.14
N GLY A 23 -2.21 -16.21 6.07
CA GLY A 23 -1.97 -17.63 5.78
C GLY A 23 -1.44 -17.84 4.35
N MET A 24 -2.01 -17.13 3.36
CA MET A 24 -1.51 -17.18 1.98
C MET A 24 -0.07 -16.68 1.88
N ALA A 25 0.26 -15.57 2.56
CA ALA A 25 1.62 -15.04 2.58
C ALA A 25 2.63 -16.04 3.20
N GLN A 26 2.27 -16.71 4.30
CA GLN A 26 3.11 -17.73 4.92
C GLN A 26 3.32 -18.94 4.01
N ASP A 27 2.27 -19.41 3.35
CA ASP A 27 2.34 -20.54 2.42
C ASP A 27 3.12 -20.21 1.15
N LYS A 28 3.04 -18.97 0.65
CA LYS A 28 3.89 -18.46 -0.43
C LYS A 28 5.37 -18.41 -0.03
N ALA A 29 5.69 -17.98 1.18
CA ALA A 29 7.07 -18.02 1.69
C ALA A 29 7.61 -19.46 1.78
N ARG A 30 6.73 -20.43 2.03
CA ARG A 30 7.03 -21.88 1.94
C ARG A 30 6.98 -22.44 0.51
N ARG A 31 6.75 -21.59 -0.49
CA ARG A 31 6.67 -21.92 -1.92
C ARG A 31 5.62 -22.98 -2.24
N ARG A 32 4.48 -22.98 -1.52
CA ARG A 32 3.37 -23.90 -1.79
C ARG A 32 2.69 -23.54 -3.11
N PRO A 33 2.60 -24.48 -4.09
CA PRO A 33 2.06 -24.18 -5.42
C PRO A 33 0.61 -23.67 -5.40
N ALA A 34 -0.23 -24.22 -4.54
CA ALA A 34 -1.63 -23.80 -4.43
C ALA A 34 -1.78 -22.33 -3.97
N ALA A 35 -0.95 -21.89 -3.01
CA ALA A 35 -0.99 -20.51 -2.53
C ALA A 35 -0.46 -19.53 -3.59
N LEU A 36 0.60 -19.90 -4.33
CA LEU A 36 1.11 -19.11 -5.45
C LEU A 36 0.06 -19.01 -6.57
N ALA A 37 -0.56 -20.13 -6.96
CA ALA A 37 -1.58 -20.16 -7.99
C ALA A 37 -2.82 -19.33 -7.61
N ALA A 38 -3.30 -19.45 -6.37
CA ALA A 38 -4.42 -18.65 -5.87
C ALA A 38 -4.10 -17.14 -5.88
N HIS A 39 -2.90 -16.76 -5.43
CA HIS A 39 -2.45 -15.37 -5.46
C HIS A 39 -2.38 -14.81 -6.89
N LEU A 40 -1.78 -15.56 -7.82
CA LEU A 40 -1.69 -15.17 -9.22
C LEU A 40 -3.05 -15.13 -9.91
N ALA A 41 -3.99 -16.00 -9.53
CA ALA A 41 -5.36 -15.97 -10.03
C ALA A 41 -6.08 -14.68 -9.61
N ILE A 42 -5.90 -14.25 -8.35
CA ILE A 42 -6.43 -12.97 -7.86
C ILE A 42 -5.82 -11.80 -8.65
N LEU A 43 -4.49 -11.80 -8.82
CA LEU A 43 -3.79 -10.76 -9.59
C LEU A 43 -4.28 -10.70 -11.04
N ALA A 44 -4.37 -11.86 -11.71
CA ALA A 44 -4.80 -11.95 -13.09
C ALA A 44 -6.24 -11.48 -13.25
N ALA A 45 -7.14 -11.87 -12.33
CA ALA A 45 -8.54 -11.44 -12.36
C ALA A 45 -8.68 -9.93 -12.16
N LEU A 46 -8.00 -9.35 -11.16
CA LEU A 46 -8.02 -7.92 -10.92
C LEU A 46 -7.40 -7.13 -12.08
N SER A 47 -6.26 -7.59 -12.61
CA SER A 47 -5.57 -6.95 -13.74
C SER A 47 -6.42 -7.02 -15.02
N ALA A 48 -7.05 -8.15 -15.30
CA ALA A 48 -7.96 -8.30 -16.42
C ALA A 48 -9.21 -7.41 -16.27
N LEU A 49 -9.75 -7.28 -15.05
CA LEU A 49 -10.90 -6.43 -14.77
C LEU A 49 -10.58 -4.94 -14.98
N VAL A 50 -9.45 -4.46 -14.46
CA VAL A 50 -9.08 -3.04 -14.60
C VAL A 50 -8.67 -2.70 -16.04
N LEU A 51 -7.98 -3.61 -16.74
CA LEU A 51 -7.63 -3.40 -18.15
C LEU A 51 -8.84 -3.53 -19.08
N ALA A 52 -9.79 -4.42 -18.74
CA ALA A 52 -11.02 -4.72 -19.47
C ALA A 52 -10.88 -4.64 -21.00
N GLN A 53 -10.06 -5.51 -21.57
CA GLN A 53 -9.90 -5.66 -23.01
C GLN A 53 -9.33 -7.04 -23.33
N LEU A 54 -9.51 -7.47 -24.59
CA LEU A 54 -9.04 -8.77 -25.10
C LEU A 54 -8.14 -8.62 -26.33
N SER A 55 -7.58 -7.42 -26.56
CA SER A 55 -6.62 -7.20 -27.64
C SER A 55 -5.37 -8.05 -27.44
N ARG A 56 -4.65 -8.35 -28.53
CA ARG A 56 -3.38 -9.09 -28.47
C ARG A 56 -2.38 -8.39 -27.53
N GLU A 57 -2.31 -7.06 -27.60
CA GLU A 57 -1.48 -6.24 -26.71
C GLU A 57 -1.92 -6.39 -25.24
N GLY A 58 -3.23 -6.33 -24.96
CA GLY A 58 -3.77 -6.51 -23.61
C GLY A 58 -3.47 -7.89 -23.03
N LEU A 59 -3.58 -8.95 -23.83
CA LEU A 59 -3.24 -10.31 -23.40
C LEU A 59 -1.75 -10.49 -23.13
N ILE A 60 -0.87 -9.90 -23.95
CA ILE A 60 0.58 -9.90 -23.72
C ILE A 60 0.91 -9.13 -22.44
N ALA A 61 0.33 -7.94 -22.24
CA ALA A 61 0.55 -7.15 -21.04
C ALA A 61 0.09 -7.89 -19.77
N LEU A 62 -1.10 -8.52 -19.80
CA LEU A 62 -1.60 -9.33 -18.69
C LEU A 62 -0.65 -10.50 -18.37
N ALA A 63 -0.16 -11.21 -19.39
CA ALA A 63 0.81 -12.28 -19.20
C ALA A 63 2.10 -11.76 -18.57
N LEU A 64 2.62 -10.61 -19.03
CA LEU A 64 3.82 -9.99 -18.46
C LEU A 64 3.63 -9.56 -17.01
N VAL A 65 2.46 -9.01 -16.63
CA VAL A 65 2.14 -8.68 -15.23
C VAL A 65 2.21 -9.93 -14.36
N VAL A 66 1.54 -11.01 -14.77
CA VAL A 66 1.50 -12.27 -14.01
C VAL A 66 2.89 -12.91 -13.90
N ILE A 67 3.65 -12.95 -15.00
CA ILE A 67 5.00 -13.53 -15.03
C ILE A 67 5.96 -12.71 -14.18
N ALA A 68 5.98 -11.39 -14.33
CA ALA A 68 6.83 -10.52 -13.55
C ALA A 68 6.52 -10.66 -12.05
N HIS A 69 5.24 -10.65 -11.69
CA HIS A 69 4.82 -10.80 -10.29
C HIS A 69 5.26 -12.15 -9.70
N LEU A 70 5.08 -13.25 -10.44
CA LEU A 70 5.53 -14.58 -10.02
C LEU A 70 7.06 -14.62 -9.82
N VAL A 71 7.83 -14.08 -10.75
CA VAL A 71 9.30 -14.07 -10.67
C VAL A 71 9.77 -13.29 -9.44
N ILE A 72 9.19 -12.11 -9.20
CA ILE A 72 9.52 -11.27 -8.05
C ILE A 72 9.15 -11.97 -6.74
N ASP A 73 7.93 -12.49 -6.63
CA ASP A 73 7.46 -13.20 -5.43
C ASP A 73 8.30 -14.45 -5.14
N LEU A 74 8.69 -15.20 -6.18
CA LEU A 74 9.53 -16.36 -6.03
C LEU A 74 10.95 -15.96 -5.58
N ALA A 75 11.54 -14.91 -6.16
CA ALA A 75 12.83 -14.39 -5.73
C ALA A 75 12.79 -13.93 -4.26
N LYS A 76 11.75 -13.19 -3.85
CA LYS A 76 11.50 -12.76 -2.48
C LYS A 76 11.38 -13.93 -1.51
N SER A 77 10.82 -15.07 -1.93
CA SER A 77 10.63 -16.24 -1.06
C SER A 77 11.94 -16.85 -0.53
N PHE A 78 13.09 -16.50 -1.13
CA PHE A 78 14.41 -16.89 -0.66
C PHE A 78 15.04 -15.88 0.32
N ALA A 79 14.44 -14.69 0.49
CA ALA A 79 14.93 -13.64 1.37
C ALA A 79 14.34 -13.75 2.79
N ARG A 80 15.08 -13.22 3.78
CA ARG A 80 14.56 -13.09 5.15
C ARG A 80 13.50 -11.98 5.22
N PRO A 81 12.43 -12.15 6.03
CA PRO A 81 11.34 -11.17 6.15
C PRO A 81 11.81 -9.94 6.95
N THR A 82 12.47 -9.02 6.27
CA THR A 82 13.00 -7.77 6.81
C THR A 82 12.36 -6.58 6.11
N LEU A 83 12.43 -5.39 6.73
CA LEU A 83 11.99 -4.16 6.07
C LEU A 83 12.71 -3.95 4.73
N THR A 84 14.01 -4.23 4.66
CA THR A 84 14.79 -4.11 3.42
C THR A 84 14.28 -5.04 2.33
N ALA A 85 14.03 -6.32 2.65
CA ALA A 85 13.47 -7.26 1.69
C ALA A 85 12.08 -6.84 1.21
N PHE A 86 11.25 -6.28 2.10
CA PHE A 86 9.95 -5.72 1.76
C PHE A 86 10.07 -4.52 0.82
N VAL A 87 10.94 -3.55 1.12
CA VAL A 87 11.12 -2.37 0.26
C VAL A 87 11.66 -2.76 -1.12
N LEU A 88 12.62 -3.69 -1.18
CA LEU A 88 13.18 -4.18 -2.45
C LEU A 88 12.12 -4.90 -3.29
N ASP A 89 11.30 -5.75 -2.66
CA ASP A 89 10.17 -6.44 -3.28
C ASP A 89 9.16 -5.46 -3.89
N GLN A 90 8.71 -4.48 -3.11
CA GLN A 90 7.76 -3.47 -3.58
C GLN A 90 8.35 -2.57 -4.67
N THR A 91 9.66 -2.27 -4.59
CA THR A 91 10.37 -1.51 -5.63
C THR A 91 10.44 -2.31 -6.94
N ALA A 92 10.69 -3.62 -6.87
CA ALA A 92 10.71 -4.48 -8.05
C ALA A 92 9.33 -4.56 -8.71
N HIS A 93 8.26 -4.72 -7.93
CA HIS A 93 6.88 -4.72 -8.45
C HIS A 93 6.48 -3.38 -9.07
N LEU A 94 6.84 -2.27 -8.42
CA LEU A 94 6.63 -0.93 -8.97
C LEU A 94 7.37 -0.74 -10.28
N ALA A 95 8.65 -1.11 -10.34
CA ALA A 95 9.47 -1.01 -11.54
C ALA A 95 8.90 -1.86 -12.69
N ALA A 96 8.47 -3.10 -12.43
CA ALA A 96 7.83 -3.95 -13.42
C ALA A 96 6.52 -3.33 -13.93
N THR A 97 5.70 -2.76 -13.04
CA THR A 97 4.45 -2.11 -13.40
C THR A 97 4.67 -0.85 -14.26
N VAL A 98 5.67 -0.02 -13.90
CA VAL A 98 6.08 1.13 -14.72
C VAL A 98 6.58 0.67 -16.09
N ALA A 99 7.43 -0.35 -16.15
CA ALA A 99 7.96 -0.87 -17.40
C ALA A 99 6.85 -1.40 -18.33
N ILE A 100 5.90 -2.17 -17.80
CA ILE A 100 4.76 -2.69 -18.57
C ILE A 100 3.88 -1.54 -19.05
N ALA A 101 3.59 -0.54 -18.20
CA ALA A 101 2.80 0.62 -18.60
C ALA A 101 3.50 1.48 -19.68
N ALA A 102 4.84 1.54 -19.65
CA ALA A 102 5.64 2.22 -20.67
C ALA A 102 5.67 1.47 -22.01
N LEU A 103 5.74 0.13 -21.96
CA LEU A 103 5.72 -0.73 -23.15
C LEU A 103 4.35 -0.77 -23.83
N PHE A 104 3.27 -0.61 -23.06
CA PHE A 104 1.89 -0.67 -23.55
C PHE A 104 1.10 0.58 -23.14
N PRO A 105 1.46 1.79 -23.63
CA PRO A 105 0.92 3.05 -23.13
C PRO A 105 -0.55 3.31 -23.53
N THR A 106 -1.07 2.55 -24.49
CA THR A 106 -2.41 2.67 -25.11
C THR A 106 -3.43 1.72 -24.51
N LEU A 107 -3.07 0.86 -23.55
CA LEU A 107 -4.01 -0.13 -22.98
C LEU A 107 -5.27 0.51 -22.41
N TRP A 108 -5.13 1.67 -21.75
CA TRP A 108 -6.30 2.39 -21.24
C TRP A 108 -7.23 2.85 -22.39
N ALA A 109 -6.66 3.46 -23.43
CA ALA A 109 -7.44 4.00 -24.55
C ALA A 109 -8.17 2.91 -25.35
N GLN A 110 -7.66 1.67 -25.33
CA GLN A 110 -8.28 0.50 -25.96
C GLN A 110 -9.23 -0.28 -25.03
N SER A 111 -9.31 0.11 -23.75
CA SER A 111 -10.17 -0.54 -22.76
C SER A 111 -11.65 -0.30 -23.02
N PHE A 112 -12.51 -1.25 -22.63
CA PHE A 112 -13.95 -1.03 -22.54
C PHE A 112 -14.31 0.12 -21.57
N TRP A 113 -13.40 0.50 -20.67
CA TRP A 113 -13.56 1.62 -19.76
C TRP A 113 -13.13 2.98 -20.31
N ALA A 114 -12.57 3.07 -21.52
CA ALA A 114 -11.88 4.28 -22.00
C ALA A 114 -12.73 5.57 -21.93
N GLY A 115 -14.05 5.48 -22.05
CA GLY A 115 -14.97 6.61 -21.90
C GLY A 115 -15.17 7.12 -20.47
N GLN A 116 -14.75 6.35 -19.45
CA GLN A 116 -14.90 6.67 -18.03
C GLN A 116 -13.65 7.39 -17.52
N VAL A 117 -13.47 8.65 -17.92
CA VAL A 117 -12.27 9.46 -17.62
C VAL A 117 -11.98 9.64 -16.11
N TRP A 118 -12.99 9.45 -15.25
CA TRP A 118 -12.87 9.50 -13.79
C TRP A 118 -12.26 8.22 -13.19
N LEU A 119 -12.32 7.09 -13.90
CA LEU A 119 -11.96 5.78 -13.35
C LEU A 119 -10.49 5.68 -12.94
N PRO A 120 -9.49 6.16 -13.72
CA PRO A 120 -8.10 6.18 -13.26
C PRO A 120 -7.94 6.99 -11.96
N GLY A 121 -8.60 8.14 -11.83
CA GLY A 121 -8.54 8.93 -10.60
C GLY A 121 -9.11 8.16 -9.40
N ALA A 122 -10.25 7.49 -9.57
CA ALA A 122 -10.85 6.68 -8.51
C ALA A 122 -9.96 5.48 -8.11
N LEU A 123 -9.37 4.79 -9.09
CA LEU A 123 -8.42 3.71 -8.84
C LEU A 123 -7.15 4.20 -8.15
N THR A 124 -6.70 5.43 -8.43
CA THR A 124 -5.58 6.05 -7.71
C THR A 124 -5.92 6.29 -6.24
N LEU A 125 -7.15 6.73 -5.92
CA LEU A 125 -7.59 6.88 -4.53
C LEU A 125 -7.64 5.54 -3.79
N ILE A 126 -8.13 4.48 -4.45
CA ILE A 126 -8.16 3.13 -3.89
C ILE A 126 -6.74 2.62 -3.64
N ALA A 127 -5.86 2.71 -4.64
CA ALA A 127 -4.46 2.36 -4.54
C ALA A 127 -3.76 3.10 -3.40
N GLY A 128 -3.94 4.42 -3.34
CA GLY A 128 -3.37 5.28 -2.30
C GLY A 128 -3.85 4.94 -0.90
N ALA A 129 -5.14 4.63 -0.73
CA ALA A 129 -5.71 4.23 0.55
C ALA A 129 -5.14 2.87 1.01
N VAL A 130 -5.01 1.89 0.10
CA VAL A 130 -4.43 0.58 0.40
C VAL A 130 -2.95 0.71 0.75
N LEU A 131 -2.18 1.48 -0.02
CA LEU A 131 -0.75 1.74 0.22
C LEU A 131 -0.54 2.43 1.58
N THR A 132 -1.36 3.43 1.89
CA THR A 132 -1.26 4.20 3.13
C THR A 132 -1.66 3.36 4.34
N VAL A 133 -2.83 2.74 4.31
CA VAL A 133 -3.42 2.09 5.48
C VAL A 133 -2.88 0.68 5.69
N ARG A 134 -2.88 -0.14 4.63
CA ARG A 134 -2.57 -1.58 4.70
C ARG A 134 -1.07 -1.81 4.55
N ALA A 135 -0.47 -1.39 3.43
CA ALA A 135 0.97 -1.59 3.19
C ALA A 135 1.83 -0.89 4.26
N GLY A 136 1.42 0.31 4.69
CA GLY A 136 2.06 1.01 5.82
C GLY A 136 2.04 0.22 7.13
N GLY A 137 0.98 -0.55 7.39
CA GLY A 137 0.93 -1.44 8.56
C GLY A 137 1.99 -2.53 8.51
N PHE A 138 2.21 -3.14 7.34
CA PHE A 138 3.27 -4.14 7.14
C PHE A 138 4.67 -3.52 7.25
N ALA A 139 4.90 -2.37 6.62
CA ALA A 139 6.18 -1.67 6.67
C ALA A 139 6.57 -1.29 8.10
N VAL A 140 5.65 -0.68 8.85
CA VAL A 140 5.86 -0.33 10.26
C VAL A 140 6.03 -1.59 11.11
N GLY A 141 5.24 -2.63 10.88
CA GLY A 141 5.38 -3.90 11.59
C GLY A 141 6.77 -4.53 11.43
N LEU A 142 7.29 -4.58 10.20
CA LEU A 142 8.64 -5.08 9.91
C LEU A 142 9.74 -4.18 10.50
N LEU A 143 9.54 -2.85 10.51
CA LEU A 143 10.45 -1.93 11.18
C LEU A 143 10.49 -2.19 12.68
N MET A 144 9.32 -2.39 13.30
CA MET A 144 9.20 -2.58 14.75
C MET A 144 9.70 -3.95 15.21
N ALA A 145 9.60 -4.98 14.37
CA ALA A 145 10.07 -6.33 14.68
C ALA A 145 11.56 -6.39 15.06
N ARG A 146 12.38 -5.41 14.67
CA ARG A 146 13.81 -5.34 15.05
C ARG A 146 14.06 -4.99 16.52
N PHE A 147 13.06 -4.46 17.22
CA PHE A 147 13.16 -4.00 18.60
C PHE A 147 12.64 -5.02 19.62
N GLY A 148 12.27 -6.22 19.18
CA GLY A 148 11.74 -7.29 20.04
C GLY A 148 10.23 -7.16 20.29
N ALA A 149 9.55 -8.30 20.36
CA ALA A 149 8.10 -8.41 20.58
C ALA A 149 7.73 -8.72 22.04
N ASP A 150 8.69 -8.61 22.96
CA ASP A 150 8.66 -9.26 24.28
C ASP A 150 7.74 -8.58 25.31
N ALA A 151 6.90 -7.62 24.89
CA ALA A 151 5.83 -7.13 25.72
C ALA A 151 4.55 -7.92 25.42
N PRO A 152 3.98 -8.67 26.38
CA PRO A 152 2.61 -9.15 26.27
C PRO A 152 1.69 -7.96 25.98
N PRO A 153 0.69 -8.07 25.09
CA PRO A 153 -0.21 -6.98 24.81
C PRO A 153 -1.03 -6.68 26.06
N GLU A 154 -0.70 -5.59 26.75
CA GLU A 154 -1.66 -4.92 27.63
C GLU A 154 -2.69 -4.23 26.72
N GLY A 155 -3.91 -4.78 26.65
CA GLY A 155 -5.01 -4.18 25.88
C GLY A 155 -5.75 -5.16 24.97
N LEU A 156 -6.53 -4.60 24.05
CA LEU A 156 -7.40 -5.36 23.15
C LEU A 156 -6.59 -6.17 22.11
N PRO A 157 -7.04 -7.39 21.74
CA PRO A 157 -6.49 -8.14 20.62
C PRO A 157 -6.44 -7.27 19.36
N GLU A 158 -5.27 -7.18 18.71
CA GLU A 158 -5.04 -6.35 17.51
C GLU A 158 -5.30 -4.83 17.67
N GLY A 159 -5.45 -4.32 18.91
CA GLY A 159 -5.78 -2.92 19.15
C GLY A 159 -4.79 -1.94 18.51
N GLY A 160 -3.49 -2.20 18.63
CA GLY A 160 -2.46 -1.39 17.98
C GLY A 160 -2.54 -1.39 16.44
N ARG A 161 -2.98 -2.51 15.84
CA ARG A 161 -3.20 -2.60 14.38
C ARG A 161 -4.36 -1.71 13.95
N LEU A 162 -5.48 -1.79 14.67
CA LEU A 162 -6.68 -0.99 14.38
C LEU A 162 -6.41 0.51 14.57
N ILE A 163 -5.79 0.90 15.69
CA ILE A 163 -5.42 2.30 15.96
C ILE A 163 -4.53 2.84 14.83
N GLY A 164 -3.49 2.07 14.46
CA GLY A 164 -2.61 2.49 13.36
C GLY A 164 -3.33 2.62 12.02
N GLN A 165 -4.30 1.74 11.72
CA GLN A 165 -5.11 1.85 10.50
C GLN A 165 -5.98 3.11 10.50
N LEU A 166 -6.64 3.40 11.63
CA LEU A 166 -7.48 4.59 11.80
C LEU A 166 -6.65 5.87 11.66
N GLU A 167 -5.49 5.95 12.31
CA GLU A 167 -4.61 7.13 12.25
C GLU A 167 -4.12 7.39 10.83
N ARG A 168 -3.65 6.35 10.12
CA ARG A 168 -3.20 6.50 8.73
C ARG A 168 -4.36 6.86 7.80
N GLY A 169 -5.56 6.34 8.06
CA GLY A 169 -6.78 6.71 7.35
C GLY A 169 -7.15 8.18 7.54
N VAL A 170 -7.11 8.68 8.78
CA VAL A 170 -7.34 10.10 9.09
C VAL A 170 -6.29 10.98 8.42
N ILE A 171 -5.01 10.61 8.48
CA ILE A 171 -3.94 11.33 7.77
C ILE A 171 -4.21 11.38 6.27
N PHE A 172 -4.53 10.24 5.66
CA PHE A 172 -4.85 10.16 4.23
C PHE A 172 -5.99 11.11 3.85
N LEU A 173 -7.08 11.11 4.62
CA LEU A 173 -8.23 11.98 4.39
C LEU A 173 -7.90 13.46 4.60
N LEU A 174 -7.15 13.82 5.65
CA LEU A 174 -6.79 15.22 5.94
C LEU A 174 -5.87 15.80 4.87
N VAL A 175 -4.89 15.04 4.38
CA VAL A 175 -4.02 15.50 3.30
C VAL A 175 -4.83 15.68 2.00
N LEU A 176 -5.68 14.70 1.64
CA LEU A 176 -6.56 14.81 0.47
C LEU A 176 -7.57 15.96 0.57
N ALA A 177 -8.03 16.29 1.79
CA ALA A 177 -8.91 17.43 2.05
C ALA A 177 -8.17 18.78 2.07
N GLY A 178 -6.86 18.82 1.80
CA GLY A 178 -6.07 20.05 1.81
C GLY A 178 -5.78 20.60 3.22
N GLN A 179 -5.86 19.75 4.25
CA GLN A 179 -5.68 20.10 5.66
C GLN A 179 -4.50 19.35 6.31
N PRO A 180 -3.28 19.35 5.74
CA PRO A 180 -2.15 18.66 6.34
C PRO A 180 -1.74 19.24 7.71
N SER A 181 -2.04 20.52 7.96
CA SER A 181 -1.80 21.17 9.27
C SER A 181 -2.59 20.51 10.40
N ALA A 182 -3.77 19.94 10.13
CA ALA A 182 -4.60 19.27 11.12
C ALA A 182 -3.95 17.99 11.69
N ILE A 183 -2.98 17.41 10.97
CA ILE A 183 -2.19 16.26 11.45
C ILE A 183 -1.37 16.64 12.68
N GLY A 184 -0.96 17.91 12.82
CA GLY A 184 -0.29 18.41 14.02
C GLY A 184 -1.12 18.20 15.29
N PHE A 185 -2.44 18.38 15.22
CA PHE A 185 -3.34 18.10 16.34
C PHE A 185 -3.41 16.60 16.67
N LEU A 186 -3.40 15.74 15.64
CA LEU A 186 -3.37 14.29 15.84
C LEU A 186 -2.08 13.85 16.55
N ILE A 187 -0.92 14.40 16.15
CA ILE A 187 0.37 14.15 16.81
C ILE A 187 0.35 14.67 18.25
N ALA A 188 -0.14 15.89 18.47
CA ALA A 188 -0.20 16.51 19.79
C ALA A 188 -1.10 15.72 20.76
N ALA A 189 -2.30 15.34 20.33
CA ALA A 189 -3.23 14.54 21.13
C ALA A 189 -2.60 13.21 21.57
N LYS A 190 -1.93 12.51 20.64
CA LYS A 190 -1.23 11.25 20.95
C LYS A 190 -0.04 11.44 21.88
N SER A 191 0.68 12.56 21.73
CA SER A 191 1.82 12.91 22.59
C SER A 191 1.40 13.20 24.02
N ILE A 192 0.26 13.88 24.23
CA ILE A 192 -0.32 14.14 25.56
C ILE A 192 -0.68 12.83 26.27
N LEU A 193 -1.41 11.94 25.60
CA LEU A 193 -1.77 10.62 26.13
C LEU A 193 -0.52 9.77 26.45
N ARG A 194 0.56 9.95 25.69
CA ARG A 194 1.83 9.27 25.94
C ARG A 194 2.59 9.84 27.13
N PHE A 195 2.60 11.15 27.29
CA PHE A 195 3.27 11.82 28.41
C PHE A 195 2.65 11.39 29.75
N GLU A 196 1.32 11.27 29.83
CA GLU A 196 0.63 10.80 31.04
C GLU A 196 1.03 9.36 31.41
N ALA A 197 1.20 8.49 30.41
CA ALA A 197 1.64 7.10 30.63
C ALA A 197 3.10 6.98 31.10
N VAL A 198 3.98 7.88 30.64
CA VAL A 198 5.41 7.92 31.03
C VAL A 198 5.59 8.53 32.43
N SER A 199 4.82 9.56 32.76
CA SER A 199 4.91 10.27 34.05
C SER A 199 4.55 9.40 35.27
N LYS A 200 3.91 8.24 35.06
CA LYS A 200 3.54 7.29 36.12
C LYS A 200 4.54 6.11 36.28
N GLY A 201 5.59 6.00 35.47
CA GLY A 201 6.44 4.78 35.43
C GLY A 201 7.88 4.90 34.90
N GLY A 202 8.45 6.10 34.76
CA GLY A 202 9.85 6.30 34.35
C GLY A 202 10.13 6.07 32.86
N ALA A 203 11.36 6.36 32.41
CA ALA A 203 11.82 6.15 31.03
C ALA A 203 11.90 4.65 30.73
N ASN A 204 10.82 4.11 30.17
CA ASN A 204 10.64 2.69 29.92
C ASN A 204 10.89 2.40 28.42
N PRO A 205 11.66 1.38 28.01
CA PRO A 205 11.85 1.00 26.59
C PRO A 205 10.55 0.86 25.78
N LYS A 206 9.43 0.52 26.47
CA LYS A 206 8.09 0.57 25.88
C LYS A 206 7.72 1.97 25.33
N SER A 207 8.11 3.04 26.03
CA SER A 207 7.94 4.45 25.65
C SER A 207 8.50 4.73 24.26
N GLU A 208 9.79 4.45 24.09
CA GLU A 208 10.55 4.66 22.86
C GLU A 208 9.98 3.84 21.71
N TYR A 209 9.64 2.57 21.95
CA TYR A 209 9.02 1.69 20.93
C TYR A 209 7.77 2.32 20.29
N VAL A 210 6.86 2.87 21.12
CA VAL A 210 5.63 3.50 20.61
C VAL A 210 5.91 4.83 19.91
N ILE A 211 6.86 5.64 20.40
CA ILE A 211 7.23 6.90 19.75
C ILE A 211 7.80 6.62 18.35
N ILE A 212 8.76 5.70 18.25
CA ILE A 212 9.36 5.32 16.96
C ILE A 212 8.28 4.74 16.03
N GLY A 213 7.41 3.85 16.53
CA GLY A 213 6.34 3.28 15.74
C GLY A 213 5.33 4.31 15.22
N THR A 214 4.98 5.30 16.05
CA THR A 214 4.06 6.38 15.66
C THR A 214 4.68 7.29 14.62
N LEU A 215 5.91 7.76 14.84
CA LEU A 215 6.61 8.63 13.89
C LEU A 215 6.83 7.94 12.54
N ALA A 216 7.22 6.67 12.55
CA ALA A 216 7.37 5.87 11.33
C ALA A 216 6.03 5.71 10.58
N SER A 217 4.94 5.43 11.31
CA SER A 217 3.60 5.29 10.72
C SER A 217 3.10 6.61 10.10
N PHE A 218 3.38 7.74 10.75
CA PHE A 218 2.96 9.05 10.27
C PHE A 218 3.78 9.47 9.05
N GLY A 219 5.10 9.25 9.10
CA GLY A 219 6.00 9.47 7.96
C GLY A 219 5.59 8.64 6.74
N TRP A 220 5.27 7.36 6.91
CA TRP A 220 4.76 6.52 5.83
C TRP A 220 3.45 7.07 5.25
N ALA A 221 2.48 7.41 6.11
CA ALA A 221 1.18 7.87 5.66
C ALA A 221 1.26 9.18 4.87
N LEU A 222 2.07 10.14 5.35
CA LEU A 222 2.35 11.37 4.62
C LEU A 222 2.99 11.09 3.25
N ALA A 223 4.06 10.29 3.21
CA ALA A 223 4.76 9.97 1.97
C ALA A 223 3.84 9.28 0.94
N ALA A 224 3.09 8.26 1.37
CA ALA A 224 2.16 7.53 0.52
C ALA A 224 1.00 8.42 0.02
N THR A 225 0.48 9.32 0.87
CA THR A 225 -0.62 10.21 0.49
C THR A 225 -0.17 11.29 -0.48
N TYR A 226 1.00 11.90 -0.26
CA TYR A 226 1.56 12.87 -1.22
C TYR A 226 1.94 12.21 -2.55
N ALA A 227 2.43 10.98 -2.55
CA ALA A 227 2.63 10.20 -3.78
C ALA A 227 1.30 9.96 -4.51
N THR A 228 0.22 9.70 -3.76
CA THR A 228 -1.14 9.56 -4.32
C THR A 228 -1.62 10.87 -4.95
N GLN A 229 -1.43 12.01 -4.28
CA GLN A 229 -1.77 13.33 -4.84
C GLN A 229 -0.96 13.66 -6.10
N ALA A 230 0.34 13.36 -6.11
CA ALA A 230 1.18 13.55 -7.28
C ALA A 230 0.66 12.75 -8.49
N LEU A 231 0.22 11.50 -8.27
CA LEU A 231 -0.37 10.69 -9.33
C LEU A 231 -1.74 11.21 -9.78
N LEU A 232 -2.59 11.68 -8.85
CA LEU A 232 -3.88 12.30 -9.18
C LEU A 232 -3.71 13.55 -10.05
N ASN A 233 -2.69 14.37 -9.77
CA ASN A 233 -2.41 15.59 -10.55
C ASN A 233 -1.96 15.29 -12.00
N ALA A 234 -1.54 14.05 -12.29
CA ALA A 234 -1.19 13.60 -13.63
C ALA A 234 -2.40 12.99 -14.38
N LEU A 235 -3.60 13.02 -13.79
CA LEU A 235 -4.83 12.44 -14.34
C LEU A 235 -5.92 13.53 -14.46
N PRO A 236 -7.00 13.29 -15.23
CA PRO A 236 -8.16 14.17 -15.24
C PRO A 236 -8.72 14.40 -13.84
N PRO A 237 -9.11 15.64 -13.49
CA PRO A 237 -9.59 15.96 -12.16
C PRO A 237 -10.91 15.24 -11.87
N LEU A 238 -11.01 14.66 -10.67
CA LEU A 238 -12.24 14.01 -10.20
C LEU A 238 -13.35 14.99 -9.80
N GLY A 239 -13.01 16.26 -9.57
CA GLY A 239 -13.95 17.29 -9.11
C GLY A 239 -14.40 17.18 -7.64
N ILE A 240 -13.90 16.19 -6.90
CA ILE A 240 -14.24 15.97 -5.47
C ILE A 240 -13.13 16.39 -4.50
N LEU A 241 -11.94 16.70 -5.03
CA LEU A 241 -10.78 17.13 -4.24
C LEU A 241 -10.58 18.65 -4.41
N PRO A 242 -10.00 19.32 -3.40
CA PRO A 242 -9.59 20.72 -3.53
C PRO A 242 -8.66 20.89 -4.73
N ALA A 243 -8.67 22.08 -5.33
CA ALA A 243 -7.70 22.43 -6.37
C ALA A 243 -6.27 22.35 -5.79
N PRO A 244 -5.29 21.87 -6.56
CA PRO A 244 -3.89 21.92 -6.13
C PRO A 244 -3.49 23.39 -5.92
N ASN A 245 -2.95 23.69 -4.73
CA ASN A 245 -2.38 25.00 -4.41
C ASN A 245 -1.02 25.20 -5.09
#